data_AF-A0A965PIM4-F1
#
_entry.id   AF-A0A965PIM4-F1
#
_cell.length_a   1.000
_cell.length_b   1.000
_cell.length_c   1.000
_cell.angle_alpha   90.00
_cell.angle_beta   90.00
_cell.angle_gamma   90.00
#
_symmetry.space_group_name_H-M   'P 1'
#
loop_
_entity.id
_entity.type
_entity.pdbx_description
1 polymer ?
#
loop_
_entity_poly.entity_id
_entity_poly.type
_entity_poly.pdbx_seq_one_letter_code
_entity_poly.pdbx_strand_id
1 'polypeptide(L)'
;MQASNITTGKSKSCGCGSREAGQLNNQKAKLTEDTVRKKCIEFGFDYLQGFEGIQKDACFKCQECEHEFVMKAEKIIYGVNQCPQCSIGGHGCLSKEFFDERPELRDITCTVYLLKLRGENEEFWKVGITRRTVAKRMYQIPYELVECETVETTFWNAYLLEKDLKQAIKRYRYNPAIDFGGWTECFQPAP
;
A
#
# COMPACT_ATOMS: atom_id res chain seq x y z
N MET A 1 60.52 0.79 -41.67
CA MET A 1 59.24 1.53 -41.63
C MET A 1 58.68 1.41 -40.22
N GLN A 2 58.58 2.54 -39.51
CA GLN A 2 57.89 2.63 -38.23
C GLN A 2 56.38 2.67 -38.47
N ALA A 3 55.60 1.94 -37.67
CA ALA A 3 54.27 2.34 -37.22
C ALA A 3 53.86 1.44 -36.05
N SER A 4 53.59 2.08 -34.91
CA SER A 4 53.17 1.52 -33.64
C SER A 4 51.64 1.47 -33.54
N ASN A 5 51.16 0.52 -32.71
CA ASN A 5 49.95 0.51 -31.87
C ASN A 5 48.57 0.81 -32.50
N ILE A 6 47.56 0.04 -32.07
CA ILE A 6 46.38 0.58 -31.36
C ILE A 6 45.64 -0.59 -30.69
N THR A 7 45.71 -0.60 -29.35
CA THR A 7 44.86 -1.35 -28.44
C THR A 7 43.41 -0.84 -28.50
N THR A 8 42.45 -1.76 -28.64
CA THR A 8 41.01 -1.51 -28.52
C THR A 8 40.62 -1.26 -27.06
N GLY A 9 40.75 0.00 -26.63
CA GLY A 9 40.22 0.46 -25.35
C GLY A 9 38.70 0.60 -25.40
N LYS A 10 37.99 -0.16 -24.55
CA LYS A 10 36.59 0.11 -24.17
C LYS A 10 36.50 1.55 -23.65
N SER A 11 35.84 2.43 -24.40
CA SER A 11 35.51 3.76 -23.92
C SER A 11 34.48 3.66 -22.78
N LYS A 12 34.95 3.93 -21.56
CA LYS A 12 34.08 4.32 -20.45
C LYS A 12 33.43 5.65 -20.85
N SER A 13 32.13 5.65 -21.12
CA SER A 13 31.38 6.90 -21.19
C SER A 13 31.44 7.57 -19.82
N CYS A 14 31.95 8.81 -19.74
CA CYS A 14 31.85 9.58 -18.50
C CYS A 14 30.38 9.87 -18.22
N GLY A 15 29.94 9.69 -16.98
CA GLY A 15 28.62 10.10 -16.47
C GLY A 15 28.47 11.62 -16.36
N CYS A 16 28.98 12.35 -17.34
CA CYS A 16 29.04 13.80 -17.39
C CYS A 16 27.71 14.41 -17.89
N GLY A 17 26.93 13.69 -18.73
CA GLY A 17 25.59 14.12 -19.17
C GLY A 17 24.44 13.83 -18.21
N SER A 18 24.62 12.97 -17.18
CA SER A 18 23.55 12.62 -16.24
C SER A 18 23.37 13.65 -15.12
N ARG A 19 24.41 14.43 -14.81
CA ARG A 19 24.36 15.48 -13.77
C ARG A 19 23.59 16.72 -14.22
N GLU A 20 23.77 17.15 -15.47
CA GLU A 20 23.06 18.33 -16.00
C GLU A 20 21.56 18.04 -16.20
N ALA A 21 21.20 16.84 -16.68
CA ALA A 21 19.80 16.40 -16.77
C ALA A 21 19.14 16.24 -15.39
N GLY A 22 19.87 15.72 -14.39
CA GLY A 22 19.40 15.62 -13.01
C GLY A 22 19.23 16.97 -12.32
N GLN A 23 20.08 17.95 -12.63
CA GLN A 23 19.98 19.32 -12.11
C GLN A 23 18.83 20.11 -12.75
N LEU A 24 18.59 19.95 -14.05
CA LEU A 24 17.45 20.57 -14.76
C LEU A 24 16.09 19.99 -14.32
N ASN A 25 16.03 18.69 -14.01
CA ASN A 25 14.82 18.06 -13.43
C ASN A 25 14.57 18.50 -11.99
N ASN A 26 15.62 18.70 -11.18
CA ASN A 26 15.49 19.19 -9.81
C ASN A 26 14.99 20.64 -9.72
N GLN A 27 15.24 21.48 -10.74
CA GLN A 27 14.76 22.87 -10.76
C GLN A 27 13.29 23.01 -11.19
N LYS A 28 12.71 22.02 -11.87
CA LYS A 28 11.36 22.10 -12.45
C LYS A 28 10.22 21.54 -11.58
N ALA A 29 10.50 20.92 -10.44
CA ALA A 29 9.46 20.26 -9.63
C ALA A 29 9.58 20.54 -8.12
N LYS A 30 9.73 21.80 -7.71
CA LYS A 30 9.41 22.18 -6.33
C LYS A 30 7.89 22.08 -6.15
N LEU A 31 7.41 20.89 -5.78
CA LEU A 31 6.03 20.73 -5.30
C LEU A 31 5.82 21.71 -4.15
N THR A 32 4.75 22.48 -4.20
CA THR A 32 4.35 23.35 -3.09
C THR A 32 3.85 22.51 -1.93
N GLU A 33 3.91 23.06 -0.71
CA GLU A 33 3.37 22.42 0.49
C GLU A 33 1.90 22.01 0.29
N ASP A 34 1.09 22.88 -0.30
CA ASP A 34 -0.32 22.60 -0.61
C ASP A 34 -0.50 21.39 -1.54
N THR A 35 0.37 21.26 -2.55
CA THR A 35 0.32 20.12 -3.47
C THR A 35 0.69 18.84 -2.74
N VAL A 36 1.68 18.90 -1.86
CA VAL A 36 2.10 17.76 -1.03
C VAL A 36 0.98 17.36 -0.06
N ARG A 37 0.36 18.33 0.62
CA ARG A 37 -0.76 18.10 1.54
C ARG A 37 -1.95 17.42 0.84
N LYS A 38 -2.34 17.90 -0.34
CA LYS A 38 -3.41 17.27 -1.15
C LYS A 38 -3.09 15.82 -1.49
N LYS A 39 -1.88 15.55 -1.98
CA LYS A 39 -1.45 14.18 -2.30
C LYS A 39 -1.39 13.29 -1.05
N CYS A 40 -0.91 13.80 0.08
CA CYS A 40 -0.88 13.03 1.32
C CYS A 40 -2.30 12.61 1.75
N ILE A 41 -3.28 13.52 1.63
CA ILE A 41 -4.68 13.22 1.91
C ILE A 41 -5.22 12.15 0.95
N GLU A 42 -4.92 12.24 -0.35
CA GLU A 42 -5.28 11.20 -1.32
C GLU A 42 -4.70 9.82 -0.95
N PHE A 43 -3.52 9.80 -0.33
CA PHE A 43 -2.88 8.57 0.15
C PHE A 43 -3.24 8.19 1.59
N GLY A 44 -4.16 8.92 2.26
CA GLY A 44 -4.65 8.58 3.60
C GLY A 44 -3.77 9.11 4.76
N PHE A 45 -3.08 10.24 4.56
CA PHE A 45 -2.22 10.86 5.57
C PHE A 45 -2.53 12.35 5.72
N ASP A 46 -2.69 12.79 6.97
CA ASP A 46 -2.70 14.21 7.29
C ASP A 46 -1.28 14.71 7.44
N TYR A 47 -0.97 15.78 6.71
CA TYR A 47 0.28 16.50 6.85
C TYR A 47 0.19 17.43 8.07
N LEU A 48 0.97 17.19 9.13
CA LEU A 48 0.89 18.02 10.34
C LEU A 48 1.82 19.24 10.24
N GLN A 49 3.14 19.01 10.15
CA GLN A 49 4.14 20.08 10.17
C GLN A 49 5.50 19.64 9.58
N GLY A 50 6.36 20.63 9.26
CA GLY A 50 7.78 20.42 8.91
C GLY A 50 8.10 20.47 7.40
N PHE A 51 7.47 21.35 6.63
CA PHE A 51 7.68 21.36 5.18
C PHE A 51 8.95 22.11 4.79
N GLU A 52 10.04 21.36 4.64
CA GLU A 52 11.31 21.85 4.09
C GLU A 52 11.65 21.17 2.75
N GLY A 53 10.62 20.72 2.04
CA GLY A 53 10.70 19.97 0.79
C GLY A 53 10.54 18.46 0.97
N ILE A 54 10.21 17.76 -0.12
CA ILE A 54 9.78 16.35 -0.08
C ILE A 54 10.85 15.35 0.38
N GLN A 55 12.12 15.75 0.31
CA GLN A 55 13.28 14.92 0.68
C GLN A 55 13.66 15.05 2.17
N LYS A 56 13.02 15.99 2.88
CA LYS A 56 13.21 16.22 4.31
C LYS A 56 12.12 15.52 5.11
N ASP A 57 12.43 15.26 6.36
CA ASP A 57 11.50 14.63 7.29
C ASP A 57 10.37 15.62 7.65
N ALA A 58 9.15 15.11 7.68
CA ALA A 58 7.94 15.82 8.06
C ALA A 58 7.08 14.94 8.96
N CYS A 59 6.21 15.58 9.73
CA CYS A 59 5.29 14.89 10.64
C CYS A 59 3.96 14.61 9.92
N PHE A 60 3.50 13.37 10.04
CA PHE A 60 2.26 12.90 9.45
C PHE A 60 1.40 12.22 10.50
N LYS A 61 0.09 12.32 10.33
CA LYS A 61 -0.87 11.49 11.04
C LYS A 61 -1.52 10.53 10.04
N CYS A 62 -1.49 9.24 10.33
CA CYS A 62 -2.22 8.28 9.53
C CYS A 62 -3.73 8.49 9.72
N GLN A 63 -4.47 8.71 8.64
CA GLN A 63 -5.94 8.81 8.70
C GLN A 63 -6.63 7.46 8.97
N GLU A 64 -5.86 6.38 9.12
CA GLU A 64 -6.35 5.02 9.32
C GLU A 64 -6.25 4.56 10.78
N CYS A 65 -5.14 4.86 11.46
CA CYS A 65 -4.91 4.45 12.85
C CYS A 65 -4.58 5.61 13.78
N GLU A 66 -4.70 6.86 13.28
CA GLU A 66 -4.35 8.09 13.99
C GLU A 66 -2.91 8.18 14.48
N HIS A 67 -2.06 7.21 14.15
CA HIS A 67 -0.66 7.21 14.53
C HIS A 67 0.06 8.40 13.90
N GLU A 68 0.70 9.18 14.75
CA GLU A 68 1.62 10.23 14.35
C GLU A 68 3.03 9.66 14.19
N PHE A 69 3.67 9.96 13.07
CA PHE A 69 5.01 9.48 12.76
C PHE A 69 5.76 10.48 11.87
N VAL A 70 7.09 10.34 11.86
CA VAL A 70 7.98 11.17 11.07
C VAL A 70 8.53 10.36 9.90
N MET A 71 8.40 10.88 8.69
CA MET A 71 9.06 10.32 7.50
C MET A 71 9.30 11.37 6.43
N LYS A 72 9.94 11.01 5.31
CA LYS A 72 10.05 11.91 4.15
C LYS A 72 8.74 11.96 3.38
N ALA A 73 8.27 13.16 3.00
CA ALA A 73 7.04 13.29 2.21
C ALA A 73 7.11 12.56 0.85
N GLU A 74 8.31 12.46 0.26
CA GLU A 74 8.55 11.65 -0.94
C GLU A 74 8.09 10.19 -0.75
N LYS A 75 8.30 9.59 0.43
CA LYS A 75 7.92 8.19 0.69
C LYS A 75 6.40 7.98 0.78
N ILE A 76 5.65 9.04 1.07
CA ILE A 76 4.18 9.04 1.08
C ILE A 76 3.60 9.34 -0.30
N ILE A 77 4.29 10.18 -1.09
CA ILE A 77 3.79 10.60 -2.41
C ILE A 77 4.18 9.59 -3.50
N TYR A 78 5.38 9.03 -3.40
CA TYR A 78 6.01 8.21 -4.44
C TYR A 78 6.48 6.84 -3.94
N GLY A 79 6.33 6.56 -2.64
CA GLY A 79 6.88 5.37 -2.00
C GLY A 79 5.83 4.29 -1.76
N VAL A 80 5.98 3.58 -0.64
CA VAL A 80 5.13 2.45 -0.26
C VAL A 80 3.76 2.91 0.26
N ASN A 81 3.63 4.21 0.58
CA ASN A 81 2.38 4.87 1.00
C ASN A 81 1.70 4.14 2.17
N GLN A 82 2.49 3.75 3.16
CA GLN A 82 2.02 2.97 4.31
C GLN A 82 2.46 3.59 5.62
N CYS A 83 1.51 3.70 6.55
CA CYS A 83 1.82 4.05 7.93
C CYS A 83 2.68 2.94 8.55
N PRO A 84 3.73 3.26 9.34
CA PRO A 84 4.53 2.27 10.04
C PRO A 84 3.73 1.32 10.97
N GLN A 85 2.60 1.80 11.51
CA GLN A 85 1.69 1.03 12.36
C GLN A 85 0.60 0.29 11.57
N CYS A 86 0.25 0.77 10.37
CA CYS A 86 -0.69 0.08 9.50
C CYS A 86 -0.04 -0.96 8.60
N SER A 87 1.23 -0.77 8.25
CA SER A 87 1.98 -1.65 7.37
C SER A 87 2.09 -3.03 8.01
N ILE A 88 1.58 -4.04 7.31
CA ILE A 88 1.67 -5.45 7.70
C ILE A 88 3.05 -6.03 7.28
N GLY A 89 4.05 -5.19 7.01
CA GLY A 89 5.36 -5.61 6.51
C GLY A 89 5.34 -6.07 5.04
N GLY A 90 6.46 -6.67 4.60
CA GLY A 90 6.60 -7.18 3.24
C GLY A 90 5.58 -8.29 2.95
N HIS A 91 4.83 -8.14 1.85
CA HIS A 91 3.79 -9.06 1.35
C HIS A 91 2.38 -8.94 1.93
N GLY A 92 2.12 -8.06 2.91
CA GLY A 92 0.75 -7.72 3.32
C GLY A 92 -0.05 -8.88 3.93
N CYS A 93 0.62 -9.91 4.46
CA CYS A 93 -0.01 -11.04 5.12
C CYS A 93 0.17 -10.92 6.63
N LEU A 94 -0.93 -10.98 7.40
CA LEU A 94 -0.84 -11.09 8.84
C LEU A 94 -0.31 -12.47 9.22
N SER A 95 0.62 -12.49 10.18
CA SER A 95 1.13 -13.70 10.79
C SER A 95 0.96 -13.65 12.30
N LYS A 96 1.18 -14.77 12.98
CA LYS A 96 1.16 -14.78 14.44
C LYS A 96 2.29 -13.90 15.00
N GLU A 97 3.46 -13.97 14.37
CA GLU A 97 4.65 -13.20 14.72
C GLU A 97 4.39 -11.69 14.67
N PHE A 98 3.57 -11.22 13.71
CA PHE A 98 3.15 -9.81 13.64
C PHE A 98 2.48 -9.34 14.95
N PHE A 99 1.64 -10.19 15.57
CA PHE A 99 0.96 -9.90 16.83
C PHE A 99 1.80 -10.21 18.07
N ASP A 100 2.84 -11.04 17.94
CA ASP A 100 3.80 -11.29 19.02
C ASP A 100 4.79 -10.12 19.14
N GLU A 101 5.17 -9.50 18.03
CA GLU A 101 5.97 -8.26 17.99
C GLU A 101 5.18 -7.01 18.41
N ARG A 102 3.85 -7.03 18.25
CA ARG A 102 2.94 -5.90 18.50
C ARG A 102 1.72 -6.33 19.33
N PRO A 103 1.92 -6.77 20.58
CA PRO A 103 0.84 -7.30 21.41
C PRO A 103 -0.29 -6.28 21.65
N GLU A 104 0.02 -4.99 21.67
CA GLU A 104 -0.94 -3.89 21.81
C GLU A 104 -1.98 -3.85 20.68
N LEU A 105 -1.67 -4.41 19.52
CA LEU A 105 -2.60 -4.44 18.39
C LEU A 105 -3.69 -5.51 18.54
N ARG A 106 -3.51 -6.51 19.42
CA ARG A 106 -4.42 -7.66 19.53
C ARG A 106 -5.85 -7.27 19.90
N ASP A 107 -5.98 -6.30 20.79
CA ASP A 107 -7.27 -5.88 21.37
C ASP A 107 -7.90 -4.68 20.64
N ILE A 108 -7.25 -4.17 19.59
CA ILE A 108 -7.81 -3.08 18.78
C ILE A 108 -9.05 -3.57 18.04
N THR A 109 -10.13 -2.79 18.13
CA THR A 109 -11.36 -3.04 17.37
C THR A 109 -11.11 -2.94 15.87
N CYS A 110 -11.65 -3.90 15.13
CA CYS A 110 -11.60 -3.94 13.68
C CYS A 110 -12.82 -4.67 13.12
N THR A 111 -12.94 -4.68 11.80
CA THR A 111 -14.06 -5.30 11.09
C THR A 111 -13.56 -6.40 10.18
N VAL A 112 -14.14 -7.59 10.30
CA VAL A 112 -14.09 -8.63 9.27
C VAL A 112 -15.25 -8.36 8.32
N TYR A 113 -15.00 -8.39 7.02
CA TYR A 113 -16.03 -8.20 6.00
C TYR A 113 -16.09 -9.37 5.02
N LEU A 114 -17.28 -9.54 4.46
CA LEU A 114 -17.55 -10.35 3.30
C LEU A 114 -18.24 -9.44 2.26
N LEU A 115 -17.55 -9.19 1.14
CA LEU A 115 -18.02 -8.29 0.08
C LEU A 115 -18.39 -9.10 -1.13
N LYS A 116 -19.55 -8.83 -1.72
CA LYS A 116 -19.90 -9.28 -3.05
C LYS A 116 -19.53 -8.18 -4.05
N LEU A 117 -18.66 -8.52 -4.97
CA LEU A 117 -18.06 -7.60 -5.93
C LEU A 117 -18.50 -7.97 -7.34
N ARG A 118 -18.83 -6.97 -8.15
CA ARG A 118 -19.27 -7.13 -9.54
C ARG A 118 -18.41 -6.31 -10.48
N GLY A 119 -17.97 -6.96 -11.56
CA GLY A 119 -17.34 -6.35 -12.73
C GLY A 119 -18.24 -6.50 -13.96
N GLU A 120 -17.72 -6.17 -15.13
CA GLU A 120 -18.50 -6.24 -16.38
C GLU A 120 -18.98 -7.66 -16.72
N ASN A 121 -18.14 -8.67 -16.48
CA ASN A 121 -18.39 -10.07 -16.88
C ASN A 121 -18.12 -11.07 -15.75
N GLU A 122 -18.04 -10.60 -14.51
CA GLU A 122 -17.72 -11.44 -13.35
C GLU A 122 -18.41 -10.94 -12.08
N GLU A 123 -18.70 -11.87 -11.18
CA GLU A 123 -19.17 -11.59 -9.83
C GLU A 123 -18.52 -12.59 -8.87
N PHE A 124 -18.01 -12.10 -7.76
CA PHE A 124 -17.28 -12.91 -6.79
C PHE A 124 -17.37 -12.32 -5.39
N TRP A 125 -16.97 -13.11 -4.41
CA TRP A 125 -16.90 -12.71 -3.02
C TRP A 125 -15.46 -12.42 -2.61
N LYS A 126 -15.27 -11.44 -1.74
CA LYS A 126 -14.00 -11.15 -1.08
C LYS A 126 -14.17 -11.19 0.42
N VAL A 127 -13.34 -12.00 1.09
CA VAL A 127 -13.16 -11.89 2.55
C VAL A 127 -11.98 -10.99 2.84
N GLY A 128 -12.04 -10.25 3.92
CA GLY A 128 -10.90 -9.53 4.42
C GLY A 128 -11.18 -8.87 5.75
N ILE A 129 -10.15 -8.30 6.32
CA ILE A 129 -10.23 -7.54 7.56
C ILE A 129 -9.81 -6.10 7.31
N THR A 130 -10.31 -5.20 8.14
CA THR A 130 -9.98 -3.78 8.07
C THR A 130 -10.09 -3.15 9.45
N ARG A 131 -9.11 -2.31 9.80
CA ARG A 131 -9.23 -1.38 10.94
C ARG A 131 -9.88 -0.04 10.53
N ARG A 132 -10.24 0.07 9.26
CA ARG A 132 -10.92 1.23 8.62
C ARG A 132 -12.36 0.85 8.28
N THR A 133 -13.12 1.80 7.74
CA THR A 133 -14.43 1.49 7.13
C THR A 133 -14.29 0.69 5.83
N VAL A 134 -15.30 -0.13 5.52
CA VAL A 134 -15.38 -0.85 4.23
C VAL A 134 -15.35 0.12 3.05
N ALA A 135 -15.99 1.30 3.17
CA ALA A 135 -15.99 2.33 2.14
C ALA A 135 -14.57 2.80 1.77
N LYS A 136 -13.69 3.04 2.76
CA LYS A 136 -12.28 3.40 2.51
C LYS A 136 -11.52 2.27 1.82
N ARG A 137 -11.86 1.00 2.12
CA ARG A 137 -11.24 -0.17 1.49
C ARG A 137 -11.68 -0.33 0.03
N MET A 138 -12.96 -0.07 -0.25
CA MET A 138 -13.53 -0.16 -1.60
C MET A 138 -12.89 0.79 -2.61
N TYR A 139 -12.38 1.95 -2.18
CA TYR A 139 -11.68 2.87 -3.08
C TYR A 139 -10.48 2.25 -3.82
N GLN A 140 -9.87 1.21 -3.24
CA GLN A 140 -8.71 0.51 -3.82
C GLN A 140 -9.09 -0.72 -4.65
N ILE A 141 -10.39 -1.01 -4.76
CA ILE A 141 -10.90 -2.21 -5.44
C ILE A 141 -11.66 -1.73 -6.69
N PRO A 142 -11.22 -2.11 -7.90
CA PRO A 142 -11.81 -1.64 -9.16
C PRO A 142 -13.09 -2.42 -9.53
N TYR A 143 -13.97 -2.64 -8.56
CA TYR A 143 -15.22 -3.39 -8.69
C TYR A 143 -16.35 -2.69 -7.95
N GLU A 144 -17.58 -2.89 -8.43
CA GLU A 144 -18.78 -2.40 -7.74
C GLU A 144 -19.07 -3.27 -6.52
N LEU A 145 -19.38 -2.63 -5.38
CA LEU A 145 -19.87 -3.33 -4.20
C LEU A 145 -21.37 -3.58 -4.32
N VAL A 146 -21.77 -4.85 -4.39
CA VAL A 146 -23.17 -5.28 -4.51
C VAL A 146 -23.77 -5.55 -3.13
N GLU A 147 -23.07 -6.33 -2.30
CA GLU A 147 -23.50 -6.73 -0.96
C GLU A 147 -22.31 -6.68 0.00
N CYS A 148 -22.58 -6.38 1.27
CA CYS A 148 -21.57 -6.27 2.30
C CYS A 148 -22.11 -6.79 3.63
N GLU A 149 -21.45 -7.81 4.17
CA GLU A 149 -21.64 -8.27 5.54
C GLU A 149 -20.40 -7.92 6.36
N THR A 150 -20.61 -7.54 7.62
CA THR A 150 -19.52 -7.14 8.52
C THR A 150 -19.71 -7.71 9.92
N VAL A 151 -18.59 -8.02 10.56
CA VAL A 151 -18.53 -8.40 11.98
C VAL A 151 -17.44 -7.56 12.64
N GLU A 152 -17.81 -6.82 13.67
CA GLU A 152 -16.86 -6.08 14.51
C GLU A 152 -16.28 -7.02 15.58
N THR A 153 -14.96 -7.00 15.75
CA THR A 153 -14.24 -7.84 16.72
C THR A 153 -12.84 -7.27 17.00
N THR A 154 -12.06 -7.95 17.85
CA THR A 154 -10.66 -7.58 18.10
C THR A 154 -9.76 -8.01 16.94
N PHE A 155 -8.66 -7.30 16.70
CA PHE A 155 -7.79 -7.55 15.56
C PHE A 155 -7.19 -8.96 15.56
N TRP A 156 -6.90 -9.48 16.75
CA TRP A 156 -6.49 -10.87 16.91
C TRP A 156 -7.59 -11.87 16.51
N ASN A 157 -8.82 -11.66 16.99
CA ASN A 157 -9.93 -12.54 16.64
C ASN A 157 -10.30 -12.44 15.15
N ALA A 158 -10.20 -11.26 14.56
CA ALA A 158 -10.37 -11.05 13.13
C ALA A 158 -9.34 -11.83 12.31
N TYR A 159 -8.06 -11.80 12.71
CA TYR A 159 -7.01 -12.60 12.09
C TYR A 159 -7.30 -14.10 12.14
N LEU A 160 -7.72 -14.62 13.31
CA LEU A 160 -8.11 -16.03 13.45
C LEU A 160 -9.31 -16.38 12.58
N LEU A 161 -10.36 -15.55 12.62
CA LEU A 161 -11.58 -15.75 11.84
C LEU A 161 -11.29 -15.75 10.34
N GLU A 162 -10.52 -14.77 9.85
CA GLU A 162 -10.15 -14.68 8.44
C GLU A 162 -9.36 -15.92 7.99
N LYS A 163 -8.42 -16.39 8.82
CA LYS A 163 -7.64 -17.60 8.56
C LYS A 163 -8.54 -18.84 8.46
N ASP A 164 -9.48 -19.01 9.39
CA ASP A 164 -10.40 -20.14 9.42
C ASP A 164 -11.36 -20.10 8.22
N LEU A 165 -11.92 -18.92 7.90
CA LEU A 165 -12.76 -18.71 6.72
C LEU A 165 -12.02 -19.06 5.44
N LYS A 166 -10.82 -18.49 5.23
CA LYS A 166 -9.96 -18.75 4.05
C LYS A 166 -9.65 -20.24 3.90
N GLN A 167 -9.46 -20.96 5.00
CA GLN A 167 -9.22 -22.40 4.97
C GLN A 167 -10.48 -23.18 4.61
N ALA A 168 -11.64 -22.82 5.17
CA ALA A 168 -12.92 -23.48 4.90
C ALA A 168 -13.37 -23.32 3.43
N ILE A 169 -13.16 -22.13 2.85
CA ILE A 169 -13.59 -21.80 1.49
C ILE A 169 -12.47 -21.90 0.45
N LYS A 170 -11.31 -22.45 0.82
CA LYS A 170 -10.12 -22.57 -0.05
C LYS A 170 -10.41 -23.20 -1.41
N ARG A 171 -11.34 -24.14 -1.47
CA ARG A 171 -11.77 -24.83 -2.71
C ARG A 171 -12.48 -23.92 -3.71
N TYR A 172 -13.02 -22.79 -3.24
CA TYR A 172 -13.77 -21.83 -4.04
C TYR A 172 -12.92 -20.62 -4.47
N ARG A 173 -11.59 -20.68 -4.30
CA ARG A 173 -10.72 -19.56 -4.68
C ARG A 173 -10.96 -19.12 -6.11
N TYR A 174 -11.00 -17.81 -6.30
CA TYR A 174 -11.24 -17.16 -7.57
C TYR A 174 -10.13 -16.18 -7.87
N ASN A 175 -9.73 -16.10 -9.13
CA ASN A 175 -8.81 -15.08 -9.62
C ASN A 175 -9.60 -14.04 -10.42
N PRO A 176 -9.78 -12.81 -9.91
CA PRO A 176 -10.48 -11.75 -10.62
C PRO A 176 -9.82 -11.41 -11.96
N ALA A 177 -10.57 -10.87 -12.92
CA ALA A 177 -10.01 -10.46 -14.21
C ALA A 177 -9.13 -9.20 -14.12
N ILE A 178 -9.39 -8.32 -13.14
CA ILE A 178 -8.64 -7.09 -12.87
C ILE A 178 -7.87 -7.26 -11.55
N ASP A 179 -6.55 -7.12 -11.61
CA ASP A 179 -5.70 -7.21 -10.43
C ASP A 179 -5.87 -6.02 -9.48
N PHE A 180 -5.96 -6.30 -8.18
CA PHE A 180 -5.94 -5.28 -7.13
C PHE A 180 -5.35 -5.81 -5.82
N GLY A 181 -5.01 -4.91 -4.89
CA GLY A 181 -4.42 -5.30 -3.61
C GLY A 181 -5.33 -6.23 -2.78
N GLY A 182 -4.91 -7.47 -2.56
CA GLY A 182 -5.67 -8.47 -1.81
C GLY A 182 -6.58 -9.37 -2.66
N TRP A 183 -6.33 -9.48 -3.97
CA TRP A 183 -7.07 -10.36 -4.89
C TRP A 183 -6.97 -11.86 -4.52
N THR A 184 -5.95 -12.27 -3.78
CA THR A 184 -5.75 -13.68 -3.34
C THR A 184 -6.78 -14.15 -2.31
N GLU A 185 -7.65 -13.26 -1.88
CA GLU A 185 -8.72 -13.46 -0.89
C GLU A 185 -10.11 -13.40 -1.56
N CYS A 186 -10.18 -13.69 -2.86
CA CYS A 186 -11.41 -13.74 -3.64
C CYS A 186 -11.88 -15.19 -3.85
N PHE A 187 -13.20 -15.39 -3.91
CA PHE A 187 -13.84 -16.70 -4.00
C PHE A 187 -15.13 -16.65 -4.84
N GLN A 188 -15.47 -17.76 -5.48
CA GLN A 188 -16.78 -17.95 -6.09
C GLN A 188 -17.83 -18.32 -5.04
N PRO A 189 -19.11 -17.96 -5.25
CA PRO A 189 -20.18 -18.49 -4.42
C PRO A 189 -20.19 -20.02 -4.47
N ALA A 190 -20.49 -20.66 -3.34
CA ALA A 190 -20.76 -22.08 -3.33
C ALA A 190 -22.01 -22.37 -4.19
N PRO A 191 -22.02 -23.47 -4.98
CA PRO A 191 -23.19 -23.87 -5.75
C PRO A 191 -24.37 -24.24 -4.87
#